data_AF-A0A2M8FZ36-F1
#
_entry.id   AF-A0A2M8FZ36-F1
#
_cell.length_a   1.000
_cell.length_b   1.000
_cell.length_c   1.000
_cell.angle_alpha   90.00
_cell.angle_beta   90.00
_cell.angle_gamma   90.00
#
_symmetry.space_group_name_H-M   'P 1'
#
loop_
_entity.id
_entity.type
_entity.pdbx_description
1 polymer ?
#
loop_
_entity_poly.entity_id
_entity_poly.type
_entity_poly.pdbx_seq_one_letter_code
_entity_poly.pdbx_strand_id
1 'polypeptide(L)'
;MIPNPQFNNLPLSFWAHVRSLSQSLGYTIRGTGDVRTHSISQISEGMSRLGLATQHIIDENKKPSPLGQLLVDYFTFRADVLNTNVRNHLMDKTKAEEVFEGLKSTLNPKCPLPMNKQKGDKKKPAFLTGIVNILIEQHSQSCPVNYDPRQLTTIVLNNEPIRTMARRVDGAFPSAINPIAIWEIKEYYYTKTFGSRVADGVYETLLDGLELDELEKSERIKVLHYLFVDDYFTWWTCGKSYLCRLIDIMHMGYVDEIIFGQEVLERLPILVREWCVKNTLHKV
;
A
#
# COMPACT_ATOMS: atom_id res chain seq x y z
N MET A 1 7.45 2.89 1.58
CA MET A 1 7.94 1.85 2.49
C MET A 1 8.23 0.58 1.70
N ILE A 2 9.43 0.03 1.87
CA ILE A 2 9.84 -1.26 1.29
C ILE A 2 9.49 -2.39 2.28
N PRO A 3 8.98 -3.55 1.83
CA PRO A 3 8.70 -4.67 2.72
C PRO A 3 9.97 -5.16 3.41
N ASN A 4 9.86 -5.45 4.71
CA ASN A 4 10.97 -6.02 5.46
C ASN A 4 11.23 -7.46 4.98
N PRO A 5 12.45 -7.79 4.51
CA PRO A 5 12.77 -9.12 3.98
C PRO A 5 12.50 -10.28 4.95
N GLN A 6 12.55 -10.05 6.26
CA GLN A 6 12.26 -11.07 7.27
C GLN A 6 10.82 -11.58 7.21
N PHE A 7 9.88 -10.74 6.78
CA PHE A 7 8.45 -11.05 6.77
C PHE A 7 7.85 -11.12 5.37
N ASN A 8 8.67 -10.91 4.34
CA ASN A 8 8.20 -10.86 2.96
C ASN A 8 7.85 -12.26 2.45
N ASN A 9 6.68 -12.40 1.80
CA ASN A 9 6.20 -13.63 1.18
C ASN A 9 6.13 -14.85 2.13
N LEU A 10 5.83 -14.62 3.41
CA LEU A 10 5.57 -15.72 4.35
C LEU A 10 4.34 -16.55 3.91
N PRO A 11 4.24 -17.84 4.30
CA PRO A 11 3.14 -18.70 3.87
C PRO A 11 1.76 -18.14 4.23
N LEU A 12 0.74 -18.43 3.41
CA LEU A 12 -0.65 -17.99 3.68
C LEU A 12 -1.18 -18.46 5.05
N SER A 13 -0.69 -19.59 5.57
CA SER A 13 -1.00 -20.05 6.91
C SER A 13 -0.51 -19.07 7.98
N PHE A 14 0.66 -18.45 7.83
CA PHE A 14 1.14 -17.39 8.73
C PHE A 14 0.18 -16.18 8.71
N TRP A 15 -0.17 -15.71 7.52
CA TRP A 15 -1.10 -14.57 7.35
C TRP A 15 -2.51 -14.85 7.89
N ALA A 16 -2.97 -16.11 7.82
CA ALA A 16 -4.20 -16.53 8.47
C ALA A 16 -4.15 -16.37 10.00
N HIS A 17 -3.01 -16.68 10.64
CA HIS A 17 -2.82 -16.42 12.07
C HIS A 17 -2.85 -14.92 12.36
N VAL A 18 -2.08 -14.12 11.59
CA VAL A 18 -2.03 -12.66 11.76
C VAL A 18 -3.43 -12.04 11.71
N ARG A 19 -4.24 -12.43 10.72
CA ARG A 19 -5.60 -11.91 10.53
C ARG A 19 -6.54 -12.33 11.66
N SER A 20 -6.55 -13.61 12.01
CA SER A 20 -7.40 -14.17 13.08
C SER A 20 -7.05 -13.54 14.45
N LEU A 21 -5.76 -13.43 14.76
CA LEU A 21 -5.28 -12.83 16.00
C LEU A 21 -5.58 -11.33 16.06
N SER A 22 -5.40 -10.60 14.96
CA SER A 22 -5.73 -9.16 14.91
C SER A 22 -7.22 -8.90 15.14
N GLN A 23 -8.09 -9.78 14.63
CA GLN A 23 -9.53 -9.74 14.90
C GLN A 23 -9.84 -10.06 16.36
N SER A 24 -9.25 -11.12 16.91
CA SER A 24 -9.52 -11.60 18.27
C SER A 24 -8.98 -10.67 19.36
N LEU A 25 -7.77 -10.13 19.16
CA LEU A 25 -7.06 -9.32 20.17
C LEU A 25 -7.27 -7.82 19.98
N GLY A 26 -7.73 -7.39 18.80
CA GLY A 26 -7.88 -5.99 18.42
C GLY A 26 -6.58 -5.32 17.98
N TYR A 27 -6.70 -4.26 17.19
CA TYR A 27 -5.58 -3.60 16.52
C TYR A 27 -4.89 -2.52 17.37
N THR A 28 -5.61 -1.90 18.31
CA THR A 28 -5.13 -0.72 19.04
C THR A 28 -5.24 -0.86 20.56
N ILE A 29 -4.43 -0.08 21.27
CA ILE A 29 -4.51 0.07 22.72
C ILE A 29 -5.61 1.10 23.03
N ARG A 30 -6.58 0.70 23.86
CA ARG A 30 -7.68 1.58 24.27
C ARG A 30 -7.11 2.76 25.07
N GLY A 31 -7.51 3.98 24.74
CA GLY A 31 -7.09 5.20 25.45
C GLY A 31 -5.92 5.92 24.79
N THR A 32 -4.86 5.22 24.35
CA THR A 32 -3.74 5.85 23.63
C THR A 32 -3.97 5.88 22.12
N GLY A 33 -4.67 4.86 21.60
CA GLY A 33 -4.94 4.71 20.18
C GLY A 33 -3.74 4.19 19.38
N ASP A 34 -2.63 3.82 20.01
CA ASP A 34 -1.47 3.25 19.33
C ASP A 34 -1.76 1.84 18.83
N VAL A 35 -1.08 1.43 17.77
CA VAL A 35 -1.11 0.05 17.28
C VAL A 35 -0.47 -0.86 18.32
N ARG A 36 -1.17 -1.94 18.65
CA ARG A 36 -0.80 -2.85 19.74
C ARG A 36 0.24 -3.89 19.31
N THR A 37 1.13 -4.24 20.25
CA THR A 37 1.96 -5.46 20.20
C THR A 37 1.36 -6.59 21.05
N HIS A 38 1.78 -7.83 20.79
CA HIS A 38 1.29 -9.00 21.50
C HIS A 38 2.43 -9.85 22.03
N SER A 39 2.38 -10.17 23.32
CA SER A 39 3.22 -11.22 23.92
C SER A 39 2.77 -12.61 23.49
N ILE A 40 3.64 -13.61 23.63
CA ILE A 40 3.30 -15.00 23.29
C ILE A 40 2.08 -15.51 24.09
N SER A 41 1.95 -15.14 25.36
CA SER A 41 0.80 -15.48 26.20
C SER A 41 -0.51 -14.91 25.64
N GLN A 42 -0.50 -13.66 25.17
CA GLN A 42 -1.67 -13.02 24.57
C GLN A 42 -2.02 -13.66 23.21
N ILE A 43 -1.02 -14.03 22.42
CA ILE A 43 -1.23 -14.76 21.16
C ILE A 43 -1.89 -16.12 21.43
N SER A 44 -1.39 -16.88 22.41
CA SER A 44 -2.00 -18.14 22.83
C SER A 44 -3.43 -17.96 23.31
N GLU A 45 -3.68 -16.95 24.15
CA GLU A 45 -5.04 -16.63 24.62
C GLU A 45 -5.96 -16.24 23.46
N GLY A 46 -5.47 -15.46 22.50
CA GLY A 46 -6.20 -15.06 21.29
C GLY A 46 -6.64 -16.25 20.45
N MET A 47 -5.77 -17.26 20.29
CA MET A 47 -6.10 -18.52 19.61
C MET A 47 -7.13 -19.33 20.41
N SER A 48 -6.95 -19.48 21.72
CA SER A 48 -7.90 -20.21 22.57
C SER A 48 -9.29 -19.58 22.58
N ARG A 49 -9.39 -18.25 22.57
CA ARG A 49 -10.67 -17.51 22.44
C ARG A 49 -11.40 -17.81 21.12
N LEU A 50 -10.66 -18.16 20.06
CA LEU A 50 -11.21 -18.58 18.77
C LEU A 50 -11.54 -20.09 18.73
N GLY A 51 -11.30 -20.83 19.82
CA GLY A 51 -11.46 -22.28 19.87
C GLY A 51 -10.38 -23.05 19.09
N LEU A 52 -9.23 -22.41 18.83
CA LEU A 52 -8.14 -23.00 18.06
C LEU A 52 -7.05 -23.58 18.97
N ALA A 53 -6.36 -24.61 18.46
CA ALA A 53 -5.20 -25.21 19.09
C ALA A 53 -4.06 -24.18 19.28
N THR A 54 -3.20 -24.42 20.27
CA THR A 54 -2.08 -23.51 20.63
C THR A 54 -0.72 -24.20 20.64
N GLN A 55 -0.67 -25.53 20.55
CA GLN A 55 0.56 -26.31 20.71
C GLN A 55 1.58 -26.02 19.61
N HIS A 56 1.14 -25.51 18.45
CA HIS A 56 2.02 -25.11 17.35
C HIS A 56 2.63 -23.72 17.52
N ILE A 57 2.16 -22.91 18.48
CA ILE A 57 2.68 -21.56 18.76
C ILE A 57 3.41 -21.47 20.11
N ILE A 58 3.04 -22.28 21.11
CA ILE A 58 3.61 -22.23 22.45
C ILE A 58 3.74 -23.65 23.03
N ASP A 59 4.85 -23.94 23.71
CA ASP A 59 5.09 -25.21 24.37
C ASP A 59 4.52 -25.25 25.81
N GLU A 60 4.59 -26.42 26.46
CA GLU A 60 4.13 -26.64 27.83
C GLU A 60 4.88 -25.79 28.89
N ASN A 61 6.10 -25.35 28.56
CA ASN A 61 6.94 -24.50 29.40
C ASN A 61 6.71 -22.99 29.11
N LYS A 62 5.65 -22.66 28.36
CA LYS A 62 5.30 -21.29 27.92
C LYS A 62 6.35 -20.61 27.04
N LYS A 63 7.21 -21.40 26.38
CA LYS A 63 8.17 -20.87 25.40
C LYS A 63 7.54 -20.83 24.01
N PRO A 64 7.79 -19.77 23.23
CA PRO A 64 7.31 -19.69 21.86
C PRO A 64 7.96 -20.78 21.00
N SER A 65 7.17 -21.41 20.14
CA SER A 65 7.70 -22.18 19.01
C SER A 65 8.34 -21.22 18.00
N PRO A 66 9.05 -21.71 16.96
CA PRO A 66 9.53 -20.84 15.88
C PRO A 66 8.41 -20.00 15.23
N LEU A 67 7.22 -20.57 15.04
CA LEU A 67 6.06 -19.83 14.54
C LEU A 67 5.55 -18.81 15.57
N GLY A 68 5.48 -19.20 16.85
CA GLY A 68 5.07 -18.30 17.93
C GLY A 68 5.98 -17.08 18.03
N GLN A 69 7.29 -17.29 17.94
CA GLN A 69 8.27 -16.20 17.95
C GLN A 69 8.11 -15.31 16.71
N LEU A 70 7.96 -15.91 15.52
CA LEU A 70 7.76 -15.15 14.29
C LEU A 70 6.50 -14.27 14.34
N LEU A 71 5.42 -14.75 14.97
CA LEU A 71 4.21 -13.94 15.18
C LEU A 71 4.45 -12.77 16.13
N VAL A 72 5.14 -13.00 17.25
CA VAL A 72 5.52 -11.92 18.19
C VAL A 72 6.36 -10.87 17.48
N ASP A 73 7.37 -11.31 16.73
CA ASP A 73 8.28 -10.43 16.00
C ASP A 73 7.54 -9.60 14.96
N TYR A 74 6.65 -10.23 14.18
CA TYR A 74 5.87 -9.52 13.16
C TYR A 74 4.90 -8.51 13.77
N PHE A 75 4.16 -8.87 14.83
CA PHE A 75 3.27 -7.90 15.50
C PHE A 75 4.04 -6.73 16.10
N THR A 76 5.23 -6.99 16.64
CA THR A 76 6.12 -5.95 17.16
C THR A 76 6.58 -5.03 16.04
N PHE A 77 7.10 -5.59 14.96
CA PHE A 77 7.53 -4.83 13.78
C PHE A 77 6.39 -4.00 13.18
N ARG A 78 5.21 -4.60 12.94
CA ARG A 78 4.06 -3.91 12.36
C ARG A 78 3.59 -2.76 13.24
N ALA A 79 3.55 -2.96 14.55
CA ALA A 79 3.17 -1.90 15.47
C ALA A 79 4.20 -0.77 15.48
N ASP A 80 5.50 -1.11 15.55
CA ASP A 80 6.58 -0.13 15.55
C ASP A 80 6.53 0.74 14.30
N VAL A 81 6.57 0.14 13.10
CA VAL A 81 6.58 0.91 11.86
C VAL A 81 5.34 1.79 11.70
N LEU A 82 4.17 1.35 12.14
CA LEU A 82 2.96 2.16 12.09
C LEU A 82 3.02 3.33 13.08
N ASN A 83 3.43 3.07 14.31
CA ASN A 83 3.45 4.06 15.39
C ASN A 83 4.57 5.11 15.22
N THR A 84 5.73 4.71 14.70
CA THR A 84 6.95 5.56 14.69
C THR A 84 7.30 6.09 13.30
N ASN A 85 6.88 5.41 12.23
CA ASN A 85 7.18 5.83 10.86
C ASN A 85 5.91 6.31 10.13
N VAL A 86 4.95 5.42 9.84
CA VAL A 86 3.79 5.75 8.99
C VAL A 86 2.99 6.92 9.54
N ARG A 87 2.72 6.93 10.86
CA ARG A 87 2.06 8.05 11.54
C ARG A 87 2.67 9.40 11.20
N ASN A 88 4.00 9.48 11.17
CA ASN A 88 4.72 10.74 11.04
C ASN A 88 4.85 11.20 9.58
N HIS A 89 4.59 10.31 8.60
CA HIS A 89 4.63 10.65 7.19
C HIS A 89 3.28 11.10 6.62
N LEU A 90 2.18 10.65 7.22
CA LEU A 90 0.84 11.06 6.80
C LEU A 90 0.64 12.56 7.00
N MET A 91 0.24 13.26 5.94
CA MET A 91 -0.04 14.68 5.94
C MET A 91 -1.50 14.93 6.33
N ASP A 92 -1.75 16.08 6.97
CA ASP A 92 -3.09 16.65 6.97
C ASP A 92 -3.34 17.42 5.66
N LYS A 93 -4.58 17.87 5.46
CA LYS A 93 -4.98 18.63 4.29
C LYS A 93 -4.12 19.89 4.07
N THR A 94 -3.82 20.63 5.13
CA THR A 94 -3.08 21.88 5.03
C THR A 94 -1.66 21.62 4.55
N LYS A 95 -1.01 20.59 5.12
CA LYS A 95 0.34 20.21 4.72
C LYS A 95 0.39 19.69 3.27
N ALA A 96 -0.59 18.88 2.88
CA ALA A 96 -0.68 18.39 1.51
C ALA A 96 -0.90 19.53 0.48
N GLU A 97 -1.73 20.52 0.81
CA GLU A 97 -1.93 21.72 -0.02
C GLU A 97 -0.64 22.54 -0.15
N GLU A 98 0.09 22.75 0.95
CA GLU A 98 1.38 23.44 0.96
C GLU A 98 2.40 22.75 0.05
N VAL A 99 2.57 21.44 0.20
CA VAL A 99 3.51 20.64 -0.61
C VAL A 99 3.13 20.67 -2.09
N PHE A 100 1.83 20.49 -2.39
CA PHE A 100 1.33 20.51 -3.76
C PHE A 100 1.59 21.87 -4.44
N GLU A 101 1.21 22.98 -3.80
CA GLU A 101 1.40 24.32 -4.39
C GLU A 101 2.90 24.69 -4.49
N GLY A 102 3.72 24.26 -3.53
CA GLY A 102 5.18 24.42 -3.56
C GLY A 102 5.81 23.71 -4.76
N LEU A 103 5.48 22.44 -4.98
CA LEU A 103 5.97 21.69 -6.14
C LEU A 103 5.46 22.28 -7.46
N LYS A 104 4.17 22.60 -7.54
CA LYS A 104 3.55 23.15 -8.75
C LYS A 104 4.18 24.49 -9.15
N SER A 105 4.42 25.38 -8.20
CA SER A 105 5.05 26.68 -8.46
C SER A 105 6.52 26.55 -8.86
N THR A 106 7.26 25.64 -8.21
CA THR A 106 8.70 25.45 -8.46
C THR A 106 8.97 24.74 -9.79
N LEU A 107 8.17 23.73 -10.13
CA LEU A 107 8.46 22.79 -11.21
C LEU A 107 7.64 23.03 -12.48
N ASN A 108 6.63 23.92 -12.41
CA ASN A 108 5.76 24.31 -13.53
C ASN A 108 5.31 23.11 -14.39
N PRO A 109 4.60 22.15 -13.78
CA PRO A 109 4.34 20.85 -14.40
C PRO A 109 3.40 20.95 -15.60
N LYS A 110 3.56 20.04 -16.56
CA LYS A 110 2.66 19.88 -17.73
C LYS A 110 1.75 18.65 -17.60
N CYS A 111 2.01 17.79 -16.63
CA CYS A 111 1.20 16.62 -16.34
C CYS A 111 -0.22 17.02 -15.87
N PRO A 112 -1.19 16.10 -15.96
CA PRO A 112 -2.52 16.36 -15.43
C PRO A 112 -2.49 16.61 -13.91
N LEU A 113 -3.18 17.67 -13.46
CA LEU A 113 -3.40 17.98 -12.04
C LEU A 113 -4.91 17.91 -11.76
N PRO A 114 -5.46 16.70 -11.49
CA PRO A 114 -6.90 16.52 -11.39
C PRO A 114 -7.50 17.19 -10.15
N MET A 115 -8.78 17.53 -10.24
CA MET A 115 -9.57 17.97 -9.09
C MET A 115 -10.15 16.76 -8.36
N ASN A 116 -10.34 16.88 -7.06
CA ASN A 116 -11.06 15.91 -6.28
C ASN A 116 -12.53 15.77 -6.76
N LYS A 117 -13.18 14.67 -6.37
CA LYS A 117 -14.58 14.37 -6.77
C LYS A 117 -15.63 15.15 -5.96
N GLN A 118 -15.23 16.17 -5.16
CA GLN A 118 -16.14 16.96 -4.34
C GLN A 118 -16.75 18.12 -5.14
N LYS A 119 -17.78 18.76 -4.57
CA LYS A 119 -18.50 19.90 -5.17
C LYS A 119 -18.37 21.16 -4.31
N GLY A 120 -18.66 22.32 -4.89
CA GLY A 120 -18.62 23.62 -4.20
C GLY A 120 -17.24 23.94 -3.64
N ASP A 121 -17.20 24.53 -2.45
CA ASP A 121 -15.94 24.97 -1.79
C ASP A 121 -14.98 23.83 -1.45
N LYS A 122 -15.49 22.60 -1.42
CA LYS A 122 -14.68 21.39 -1.24
C LYS A 122 -14.02 20.91 -2.53
N LYS A 123 -14.43 21.43 -3.69
CA LYS A 123 -13.81 21.12 -4.98
C LYS A 123 -12.44 21.77 -5.03
N LYS A 124 -11.42 20.95 -4.81
CA LYS A 124 -10.02 21.35 -4.70
C LYS A 124 -9.15 20.39 -5.52
N PRO A 125 -7.89 20.74 -5.81
CA PRO A 125 -6.97 19.77 -6.39
C PRO A 125 -6.94 18.48 -5.56
N ALA A 126 -6.80 17.35 -6.24
CA ALA A 126 -6.47 16.08 -5.59
C ALA A 126 -4.98 16.14 -5.25
N PHE A 127 -4.65 16.60 -4.03
CA PHE A 127 -3.30 17.06 -3.70
C PHE A 127 -2.27 15.95 -3.83
N LEU A 128 -2.53 14.77 -3.27
CA LEU A 128 -1.58 13.65 -3.35
C LEU A 128 -1.42 13.20 -4.80
N THR A 129 -2.53 13.10 -5.54
CA THR A 129 -2.50 12.75 -6.97
C THR A 129 -1.67 13.74 -7.78
N GLY A 130 -1.85 15.03 -7.51
CA GLY A 130 -1.05 16.08 -8.12
C GLY A 130 0.43 15.97 -7.79
N ILE A 131 0.78 15.77 -6.52
CA ILE A 131 2.16 15.58 -6.06
C ILE A 131 2.82 14.39 -6.78
N VAL A 132 2.14 13.24 -6.82
CA VAL A 132 2.61 12.03 -7.52
C VAL A 132 2.86 12.33 -8.99
N ASN A 133 1.90 12.94 -9.69
CA ASN A 133 2.03 13.24 -11.12
C ASN A 133 3.20 14.18 -11.41
N ILE A 134 3.37 15.24 -10.60
CA ILE A 134 4.47 16.19 -10.74
C ILE A 134 5.82 15.49 -10.59
N LEU A 135 5.97 14.67 -9.55
CA LEU A 135 7.25 13.98 -9.29
C LEU A 135 7.57 12.95 -10.37
N ILE A 136 6.56 12.22 -10.86
CA ILE A 136 6.76 11.30 -11.98
C ILE A 136 7.20 12.06 -13.23
N GLU A 137 6.53 13.16 -13.59
CA GLU A 137 6.91 13.96 -14.76
C GLU A 137 8.38 14.40 -14.68
N GLN A 138 8.78 14.94 -13.54
CA GLN A 138 10.12 15.50 -13.34
C GLN A 138 11.22 14.45 -13.39
N HIS A 139 10.93 13.22 -12.98
CA HIS A 139 11.93 12.15 -12.91
C HIS A 139 11.85 11.12 -14.06
N SER A 140 10.82 11.19 -14.91
CA SER A 140 10.61 10.23 -16.01
C SER A 140 11.62 10.34 -17.16
N GLN A 141 12.42 11.41 -17.25
CA GLN A 141 13.47 11.58 -18.27
C GLN A 141 12.98 11.28 -19.70
N SER A 142 11.79 11.79 -20.06
CA SER A 142 11.11 11.55 -21.36
C SER A 142 10.57 10.14 -21.59
N CYS A 143 10.66 9.23 -20.62
CA CYS A 143 9.93 7.97 -20.71
C CYS A 143 8.42 8.23 -20.75
N PRO A 144 7.66 7.46 -21.56
CA PRO A 144 6.21 7.58 -21.59
C PRO A 144 5.62 7.22 -20.23
N VAL A 145 4.56 7.95 -19.87
CA VAL A 145 3.81 7.75 -18.63
C VAL A 145 2.33 7.88 -18.95
N ASN A 146 1.50 7.00 -18.39
CA ASN A 146 0.06 7.10 -18.47
C ASN A 146 -0.53 7.48 -17.09
N TYR A 147 -0.81 8.77 -16.91
CA TYR A 147 -1.35 9.34 -15.67
C TYR A 147 -2.85 9.10 -15.45
N ASP A 148 -3.57 8.61 -16.46
CA ASP A 148 -5.00 8.28 -16.38
C ASP A 148 -5.32 7.23 -17.46
N PRO A 149 -5.06 5.94 -17.18
CA PRO A 149 -5.18 4.88 -18.16
C PRO A 149 -6.53 4.79 -18.86
N ARG A 150 -7.63 5.03 -18.14
CA ARG A 150 -9.03 4.89 -18.60
C ARG A 150 -9.40 3.55 -19.26
N GLN A 151 -8.52 2.56 -19.17
CA GLN A 151 -8.68 1.21 -19.68
C GLN A 151 -8.11 0.20 -18.68
N LEU A 152 -8.43 -1.07 -18.87
CA LEU A 152 -7.90 -2.14 -18.02
C LEU A 152 -6.41 -2.32 -18.32
N THR A 153 -5.66 -2.71 -17.30
CA THR A 153 -4.28 -3.15 -17.48
C THR A 153 -4.29 -4.51 -18.17
N THR A 154 -3.62 -4.61 -19.31
CA THR A 154 -3.59 -5.84 -20.12
C THR A 154 -2.15 -6.22 -20.45
N ILE A 155 -1.83 -7.49 -20.25
CA ILE A 155 -0.57 -8.09 -20.66
C ILE A 155 -0.80 -8.86 -21.94
N VAL A 156 0.03 -8.56 -22.94
CA VAL A 156 -0.05 -9.09 -24.29
C VAL A 156 1.26 -9.77 -24.64
N LEU A 157 1.17 -11.00 -25.15
CA LEU A 157 2.29 -11.76 -25.71
C LEU A 157 1.87 -12.26 -27.09
N ASN A 158 2.75 -12.13 -28.11
CA ASN A 158 2.44 -12.49 -29.50
C ASN A 158 1.15 -11.84 -30.05
N ASN A 159 0.86 -10.60 -29.66
CA ASN A 159 -0.36 -9.86 -29.98
C ASN A 159 -1.67 -10.47 -29.43
N GLU A 160 -1.59 -11.42 -28.50
CA GLU A 160 -2.76 -11.98 -27.80
C GLU A 160 -2.76 -11.59 -26.32
N PRO A 161 -3.91 -11.21 -25.74
CA PRO A 161 -4.00 -10.91 -24.32
C PRO A 161 -3.88 -12.21 -23.50
N ILE A 162 -2.83 -12.30 -22.68
CA ILE A 162 -2.62 -13.44 -21.78
C ILE A 162 -3.19 -13.16 -20.38
N ARG A 163 -3.33 -11.87 -20.02
CA ARG A 163 -3.99 -11.43 -18.79
C ARG A 163 -4.60 -10.05 -18.99
N THR A 164 -5.75 -9.81 -18.37
CA THR A 164 -6.34 -8.48 -18.23
C THR A 164 -6.87 -8.36 -16.81
N MET A 165 -6.47 -7.30 -16.10
CA MET A 165 -6.93 -7.05 -14.73
C MET A 165 -8.41 -6.69 -14.71
N ALA A 166 -9.09 -7.01 -13.61
CA ALA A 166 -10.54 -6.81 -13.47
C ALA A 166 -10.96 -5.34 -13.35
N ARG A 167 -10.01 -4.45 -13.00
CA ARG A 167 -10.28 -3.03 -12.82
C ARG A 167 -9.22 -2.13 -13.44
N ARG A 168 -9.59 -0.85 -13.55
CA ARG A 168 -8.70 0.23 -13.97
C ARG A 168 -7.87 0.69 -12.79
N VAL A 169 -6.68 1.19 -13.10
CA VAL A 169 -5.76 1.79 -12.14
C VAL A 169 -5.66 3.29 -12.32
N ASP A 170 -5.19 3.99 -11.28
CA ASP A 170 -5.03 5.44 -11.33
C ASP A 170 -3.88 5.86 -12.26
N GLY A 171 -2.83 5.05 -12.38
CA GLY A 171 -1.75 5.30 -13.33
C GLY A 171 -0.91 4.08 -13.67
N ALA A 172 -0.19 4.18 -14.79
CA ALA A 172 0.68 3.12 -15.30
C ALA A 172 1.92 3.69 -15.99
N PHE A 173 3.02 2.94 -15.91
CA PHE A 173 4.28 3.24 -16.56
C PHE A 173 4.77 2.04 -17.38
N PRO A 174 5.06 2.19 -18.67
CA PRO A 174 4.80 3.38 -19.48
C PRO A 174 3.34 3.52 -19.93
N SER A 175 2.61 2.40 -19.97
CA SER A 175 1.26 2.30 -20.52
C SER A 175 0.45 1.23 -19.79
N ALA A 176 -0.88 1.24 -19.96
CA ALA A 176 -1.74 0.19 -19.42
C ALA A 176 -1.59 -1.17 -20.14
N ILE A 177 -1.01 -1.17 -21.35
CA ILE A 177 -0.65 -2.40 -22.06
C ILE A 177 0.82 -2.69 -21.77
N ASN A 178 1.14 -3.89 -21.29
CA ASN A 178 2.48 -4.29 -20.86
C ASN A 178 3.19 -3.25 -19.96
N PRO A 179 2.57 -2.80 -18.84
CA PRO A 179 3.23 -1.92 -17.90
C PRO A 179 4.43 -2.60 -17.24
N ILE A 180 5.41 -1.76 -16.87
CA ILE A 180 6.45 -2.08 -15.90
C ILE A 180 5.93 -1.85 -14.49
N ALA A 181 5.17 -0.77 -14.29
CA ALA A 181 4.61 -0.38 -13.02
C ALA A 181 3.17 0.11 -13.17
N ILE A 182 2.35 -0.16 -12.16
CA ILE A 182 1.01 0.40 -11.99
C ILE A 182 0.89 0.98 -10.58
N TRP A 183 -0.01 1.94 -10.40
CA TRP A 183 -0.26 2.49 -9.08
C TRP A 183 -1.69 2.96 -8.84
N GLU A 184 -1.98 3.04 -7.55
CA GLU A 184 -3.23 3.51 -6.97
C GLU A 184 -2.96 4.60 -5.95
N ILE A 185 -3.87 5.57 -5.85
CA ILE A 185 -3.74 6.72 -4.97
C ILE A 185 -4.97 6.81 -4.08
N LYS A 186 -4.76 6.68 -2.77
CA LYS A 186 -5.81 6.70 -1.75
C LYS A 186 -5.65 7.95 -0.87
N GLU A 187 -6.24 9.05 -1.32
CA GLU A 187 -6.31 10.33 -0.61
C GLU A 187 -7.74 10.68 -0.16
N TYR A 188 -7.89 11.22 1.07
CA TYR A 188 -9.22 11.43 1.67
C TYR A 188 -9.41 12.75 2.44
N TYR A 189 -8.60 13.80 2.20
CA TYR A 189 -8.54 15.06 2.98
C TYR A 189 -9.85 15.82 3.30
N TYR A 190 -10.94 15.53 2.61
CA TYR A 190 -12.25 16.18 2.80
C TYR A 190 -13.28 15.28 3.49
N THR A 191 -12.86 14.09 3.89
CA THR A 191 -13.65 13.09 4.57
C THR A 191 -13.71 13.40 6.07
N LYS A 192 -14.87 13.17 6.69
CA LYS A 192 -15.08 13.37 8.14
C LYS A 192 -15.27 12.08 8.92
N THR A 193 -15.39 10.95 8.22
CA THR A 193 -15.68 9.64 8.80
C THR A 193 -14.93 8.55 8.04
N PHE A 194 -14.52 7.50 8.73
CA PHE A 194 -14.05 6.31 8.04
C PHE A 194 -15.25 5.54 7.48
N GLY A 195 -15.41 5.56 6.16
CA GLY A 195 -16.55 4.94 5.46
C GLY A 195 -16.12 3.77 4.57
N SER A 196 -17.11 3.09 3.98
CA SER A 196 -16.91 1.96 3.06
C SER A 196 -15.90 2.28 1.96
N ARG A 197 -15.95 3.48 1.40
CA ARG A 197 -15.03 3.94 0.34
C ARG A 197 -13.54 3.87 0.71
N VAL A 198 -13.21 4.06 1.98
CA VAL A 198 -11.80 3.95 2.43
C VAL A 198 -11.42 2.48 2.57
N ALA A 199 -12.34 1.65 3.05
CA ALA A 199 -12.18 0.20 3.11
C ALA A 199 -12.03 -0.42 1.71
N ASP A 200 -12.82 0.06 0.73
CA ASP A 200 -12.79 -0.39 -0.66
C ASP A 200 -11.37 -0.23 -1.24
N GLY A 201 -10.68 0.87 -0.93
CA GLY A 201 -9.30 1.07 -1.36
C GLY A 201 -8.32 -0.03 -0.90
N VAL A 202 -8.56 -0.64 0.26
CA VAL A 202 -7.75 -1.77 0.75
C VAL A 202 -8.12 -3.07 0.02
N TYR A 203 -9.40 -3.30 -0.25
CA TYR A 203 -9.86 -4.51 -0.94
C TYR A 203 -9.51 -4.50 -2.43
N GLU A 204 -9.62 -3.35 -3.07
CA GLU A 204 -9.15 -3.09 -4.44
C GLU A 204 -7.66 -3.37 -4.58
N THR A 205 -6.85 -2.88 -3.63
CA THR A 205 -5.39 -3.16 -3.60
C THR A 205 -5.11 -4.65 -3.47
N LEU A 206 -5.85 -5.35 -2.60
CA LEU A 206 -5.69 -6.80 -2.44
C LEU A 206 -6.07 -7.57 -3.71
N LEU A 207 -7.17 -7.19 -4.36
CA LEU A 207 -7.61 -7.82 -5.61
C LEU A 207 -6.53 -7.69 -6.70
N ASP A 208 -6.05 -6.47 -6.93
CA ASP A 208 -5.02 -6.23 -7.94
C ASP A 208 -3.75 -7.02 -7.68
N GLY A 209 -3.31 -7.05 -6.42
CA GLY A 209 -2.14 -7.80 -6.03
C GLY A 209 -2.29 -9.31 -6.20
N LEU A 210 -3.50 -9.86 -5.97
CA LEU A 210 -3.79 -11.27 -6.25
C LEU A 210 -3.75 -11.56 -7.75
N GLU A 211 -4.30 -10.69 -8.59
CA GLU A 211 -4.28 -10.87 -10.05
C GLU A 211 -2.85 -10.79 -10.61
N LEU A 212 -2.02 -9.91 -10.05
CA LEU A 212 -0.61 -9.79 -10.44
C LEU A 212 0.25 -10.95 -9.93
N ASP A 213 0.00 -11.43 -8.70
CA ASP A 213 0.66 -12.62 -8.16
C ASP A 213 0.34 -13.87 -9.01
N GLU A 214 -0.91 -14.00 -9.47
CA GLU A 214 -1.31 -15.08 -10.39
C GLU A 214 -0.57 -14.98 -11.73
N LEU A 215 -0.52 -13.79 -12.34
CA LEU A 215 0.23 -13.52 -13.56
C LEU A 215 1.71 -13.87 -13.43
N GLU A 216 2.36 -13.45 -12.34
CA GLU A 216 3.77 -13.73 -12.11
C GLU A 216 4.03 -15.23 -11.94
N LYS A 217 3.13 -15.94 -11.27
CA LYS A 217 3.22 -17.39 -11.07
C LYS A 217 2.99 -18.19 -12.35
N SER A 218 2.00 -17.82 -13.17
CA SER A 218 1.66 -18.56 -14.38
C SER A 218 2.55 -18.18 -15.56
N GLU A 219 2.82 -16.89 -15.77
CA GLU A 219 3.49 -16.38 -16.98
C GLU A 219 4.93 -15.93 -16.74
N ARG A 220 5.40 -15.89 -15.48
CA ARG A 220 6.72 -15.35 -15.12
C ARG A 220 6.92 -13.87 -15.52
N ILE A 221 5.82 -13.12 -15.61
CA ILE A 221 5.83 -11.70 -15.92
C ILE A 221 5.55 -10.92 -14.64
N LYS A 222 6.52 -10.09 -14.23
CA LYS A 222 6.37 -9.18 -13.10
C LYS A 222 5.91 -7.80 -13.58
N VAL A 223 4.81 -7.33 -13.01
CA VAL A 223 4.41 -5.91 -13.03
C VAL A 223 4.54 -5.38 -11.61
N LEU A 224 5.19 -4.23 -11.46
CA LEU A 224 5.37 -3.58 -10.16
C LEU A 224 4.07 -2.89 -9.73
N HIS A 225 3.62 -3.18 -8.51
CA HIS A 225 2.39 -2.64 -7.94
C HIS A 225 2.68 -1.69 -6.79
N TYR A 226 2.29 -0.43 -6.95
CA TYR A 226 2.52 0.62 -5.96
C TYR A 226 1.21 1.19 -5.41
N LEU A 227 1.21 1.55 -4.13
CA LEU A 227 0.10 2.23 -3.49
C LEU A 227 0.59 3.52 -2.83
N PHE A 228 -0.05 4.65 -3.15
CA PHE A 228 0.16 5.92 -2.46
C PHE A 228 -0.99 6.17 -1.50
N VAL A 229 -0.69 6.45 -0.23
CA VAL A 229 -1.69 6.57 0.83
C VAL A 229 -1.45 7.84 1.61
N ASP A 230 -2.48 8.68 1.73
CA ASP A 230 -2.37 9.88 2.58
C ASP A 230 -3.71 10.35 3.14
N ASP A 231 -3.62 11.31 4.07
CA ASP A 231 -4.62 11.80 5.03
C ASP A 231 -4.45 11.19 6.43
N TYR A 232 -3.76 11.93 7.30
CA TYR A 232 -3.56 11.61 8.71
C TYR A 232 -4.89 11.39 9.46
N PHE A 233 -5.91 12.22 9.20
CA PHE A 233 -7.19 12.05 9.90
C PHE A 233 -7.82 10.71 9.50
N THR A 234 -7.99 10.48 8.20
CA THR A 234 -8.67 9.27 7.72
C THR A 234 -7.90 8.01 8.12
N TRP A 235 -6.60 7.93 7.83
CA TRP A 235 -5.84 6.70 8.02
C TRP A 235 -5.33 6.49 9.44
N TRP A 236 -4.79 7.54 10.09
CA TRP A 236 -4.24 7.40 11.43
C TRP A 236 -5.30 7.55 12.52
N THR A 237 -6.12 8.61 12.44
CA THR A 237 -7.12 8.86 13.50
C THR A 237 -8.22 7.79 13.46
N CYS A 238 -8.74 7.49 12.27
CA CYS A 238 -9.88 6.58 12.15
C CYS A 238 -9.53 5.17 11.63
N GLY A 239 -8.46 5.03 10.85
CA GLY A 239 -8.22 3.87 9.97
C GLY A 239 -7.12 2.89 10.37
N LYS A 240 -6.61 2.91 11.60
CA LYS A 240 -5.41 2.13 11.97
C LYS A 240 -5.50 0.63 11.69
N SER A 241 -6.68 0.03 11.85
CA SER A 241 -6.89 -1.39 11.52
C SER A 241 -6.70 -1.67 10.03
N TYR A 242 -7.02 -0.70 9.17
CA TYR A 242 -6.81 -0.79 7.73
C TYR A 242 -5.36 -0.51 7.34
N LEU A 243 -4.67 0.40 8.05
CA LEU A 243 -3.22 0.55 7.92
C LEU A 243 -2.49 -0.76 8.24
N CYS A 244 -2.90 -1.48 9.30
CA CYS A 244 -2.35 -2.81 9.60
C CYS A 244 -2.54 -3.78 8.44
N ARG A 245 -3.73 -3.78 7.82
CA ARG A 245 -4.01 -4.65 6.66
C ARG A 245 -3.18 -4.26 5.44
N LEU A 246 -2.91 -2.98 5.21
CA LEU A 246 -2.04 -2.52 4.14
C LEU A 246 -0.60 -3.01 4.35
N ILE A 247 -0.08 -2.91 5.58
CA ILE A 247 1.23 -3.48 5.93
C ILE A 247 1.24 -4.99 5.72
N ASP A 248 0.18 -5.70 6.11
CA ASP A 248 0.06 -7.14 5.87
C ASP A 248 0.08 -7.45 4.36
N ILE A 249 -0.75 -6.77 3.55
CA ILE A 249 -0.84 -6.96 2.09
C ILE A 249 0.52 -6.75 1.40
N MET A 250 1.27 -5.73 1.80
CA MET A 250 2.60 -5.48 1.26
C MET A 250 3.57 -6.63 1.59
N HIS A 251 3.60 -7.10 2.84
CA HIS A 251 4.47 -8.22 3.23
C HIS A 251 3.99 -9.58 2.70
N MET A 252 2.70 -9.71 2.34
CA MET A 252 2.17 -10.85 1.60
C MET A 252 2.69 -10.92 0.16
N GLY A 253 3.34 -9.87 -0.36
CA GLY A 253 3.88 -9.80 -1.72
C GLY A 253 2.90 -9.26 -2.76
N TYR A 254 1.73 -8.78 -2.34
CA TYR A 254 0.68 -8.30 -3.23
C TYR A 254 0.84 -6.84 -3.65
N VAL A 255 1.69 -6.09 -2.94
CA VAL A 255 2.09 -4.73 -3.27
C VAL A 255 3.60 -4.66 -3.08
N ASP A 256 4.32 -4.15 -4.08
CA ASP A 256 5.78 -4.07 -4.02
C ASP A 256 6.21 -2.99 -3.03
N GLU A 257 5.58 -1.81 -3.05
CA GLU A 257 5.77 -0.76 -2.04
C GLU A 257 4.52 0.07 -1.77
N ILE A 258 4.33 0.46 -0.52
CA ILE A 258 3.31 1.45 -0.11
C ILE A 258 4.01 2.73 0.33
N ILE A 259 3.70 3.85 -0.31
CA ILE A 259 4.31 5.15 -0.06
C ILE A 259 3.32 6.01 0.74
N PHE A 260 3.71 6.41 1.95
CA PHE A 260 2.83 7.13 2.87
C PHE A 260 3.12 8.64 2.87
N GLY A 261 2.12 9.44 2.52
CA GLY A 261 2.16 10.90 2.52
C GLY A 261 3.47 11.52 2.05
N GLN A 262 4.15 12.26 2.92
CA GLN A 262 5.37 13.00 2.55
C GLN A 262 6.55 12.11 2.13
N GLU A 263 6.52 10.80 2.41
CA GLU A 263 7.52 9.83 1.89
C GLU A 263 7.61 9.88 0.36
N VAL A 264 6.51 10.29 -0.32
CA VAL A 264 6.46 10.46 -1.77
C VAL A 264 7.56 11.38 -2.30
N LEU A 265 7.95 12.40 -1.53
CA LEU A 265 8.96 13.37 -1.94
C LEU A 265 10.35 12.75 -2.09
N GLU A 266 10.64 11.68 -1.35
CA GLU A 266 11.95 11.03 -1.32
C GLU A 266 11.95 9.73 -2.11
N ARG A 267 10.94 8.88 -1.91
CA ARG A 267 10.92 7.53 -2.50
C ARG A 267 10.52 7.52 -3.98
N LEU A 268 9.50 8.30 -4.37
CA LEU A 268 8.98 8.28 -5.74
C LEU A 268 10.02 8.70 -6.80
N PRO A 269 10.86 9.74 -6.59
CA PRO A 269 11.94 10.04 -7.53
C PRO A 269 12.87 8.86 -7.84
N ILE A 270 13.17 8.04 -6.83
CA ILE A 270 14.04 6.87 -6.98
C ILE A 270 13.32 5.80 -7.82
N LEU A 271 12.07 5.49 -7.48
CA LEU A 271 11.24 4.52 -8.20
C LEU A 271 11.10 4.85 -9.68
N VAL A 272 10.80 6.11 -10.01
CA VAL A 272 10.61 6.53 -11.40
C VAL A 272 11.89 6.32 -12.23
N ARG A 273 13.06 6.60 -11.65
CA ARG A 273 14.34 6.33 -12.31
C ARG A 273 14.57 4.84 -12.53
N GLU A 274 14.24 4.00 -11.55
CA GLU A 274 14.31 2.53 -11.69
C GLU A 274 13.37 2.02 -12.80
N TRP A 275 12.15 2.57 -12.90
CA TRP A 275 11.22 2.24 -13.97
C TRP A 275 11.75 2.63 -15.35
N CYS A 276 12.39 3.80 -15.47
CA CYS A 276 13.01 4.25 -16.71
C CYS A 276 14.13 3.30 -17.16
N VAL A 277 14.99 2.86 -16.24
CA VAL A 277 16.05 1.88 -16.53
C VAL A 277 15.44 0.56 -17.04
N LYS A 278 14.41 0.04 -16.36
CA LYS A 278 13.70 -1.17 -16.80
C LYS A 278 13.07 -1.03 -18.19
N ASN A 279 12.51 0.14 -18.50
CA ASN A 279 11.87 0.41 -19.79
C ASN A 279 12.84 0.39 -20.96
N THR A 280 14.06 0.88 -20.76
CA THR A 280 15.10 0.80 -21.78
C THR A 280 15.52 -0.65 -22.02
N LEU A 281 15.62 -1.46 -20.96
CA LEU A 281 16.01 -2.88 -21.07
C LEU A 281 14.94 -3.75 -21.76
N HIS A 282 13.65 -3.45 -21.63
CA HIS A 282 12.58 -4.21 -22.29
C HIS A 282 12.39 -3.87 -23.78
N LYS A 283 13.02 -2.80 -24.27
CA LYS A 283 12.98 -2.40 -25.68
C LYS A 283 14.13 -2.97 -26.52
N VAL A 284 15.10 -3.62 -25.87
CA VAL A 284 16.24 -4.32 -26.48
C VAL A 284 15.99 -5.81 -26.44
#